data_AF-A0A401FUY1-F1
#
_entry.id   AF-A0A401FUY1-F1
#
_cell.length_a   1.000
_cell.length_b   1.000
_cell.length_c   1.000
_cell.angle_alpha   90.00
_cell.angle_beta   90.00
_cell.angle_gamma   90.00
#
_symmetry.space_group_name_H-M   'P 1'
#
loop_
_entity.id
_entity.type
_entity.pdbx_description
1 polymer ?
#
loop_
_entity_poly.entity_id
_entity_poly.type
_entity_poly.pdbx_seq_one_letter_code
_entity_poly.pdbx_strand_id
1 'polypeptide(L)'
;MIRDFHGYPAPGMVIGVKMVSLAMEHLPKDILFDAISETSSCLPDAVQLLTLCTIGNSWLKIVDLTRYAVTLYDKYNGNGVRVFIDPEKLKAWPEFYTWLYKLRPKKEQDSDRLFDEIRTGGDQVLTVETVRVRPRYLVRHSKGEIGTCPLCGDAYPVAHGVICRGCQGQSPYQSSSPAPESAAEMPPVRAIPAEAVAGNRALHDMTRIIPGQEKGPAFTHGQEFTAGDVCRLQQMGRQRVYVADDSVHEGWVHENDVALAFAKNMAGEGVTFQTPPREGKITLEAARDGLLTVDVNRLAAFNMVEGVMCASRKGFEVVRRGEQLAATRAIPLFLSEPVFQTAKSVLADTPLFSVLPLRKAKVGVLVTGTEVFRGLIKDSFIPIIRSKVSPYGCEIVETGIVPDDRQAIRTGVEQMLRAGAELVITTAGLSVDPDDVTRQGLADAGCTEMIYGAPVLPGAMTLLAKIGDVRVMGVPACGLYHNITSFDLLLPRLLAGLEITRQDLAALGHGAFCRECKTCTFPKCAFGK
;
A
#
# COMPACT_ATOMS: atom_id res chain seq x y z
N MET A 1 1.69 10.93 47.36
CA MET A 1 0.99 10.55 46.12
C MET A 1 1.82 10.83 44.86
N ILE A 2 2.03 12.10 44.42
CA ILE A 2 2.82 12.37 43.19
C ILE A 2 4.25 11.79 43.29
N ARG A 3 4.95 12.02 44.39
CA ARG A 3 6.32 11.51 44.60
C ARG A 3 6.37 9.98 44.56
N ASP A 4 5.36 9.31 45.10
CA ASP A 4 5.30 7.85 45.18
C ASP A 4 4.97 7.21 43.82
N PHE A 5 4.15 7.86 43.00
CA PHE A 5 3.74 7.35 41.68
C PHE A 5 4.71 7.74 40.55
N HIS A 6 5.14 9.00 40.50
CA HIS A 6 5.94 9.57 39.40
C HIS A 6 7.44 9.67 39.72
N GLY A 7 7.86 9.26 40.93
CA GLY A 7 9.26 9.28 41.40
C GLY A 7 9.80 10.67 41.78
N TYR A 8 9.25 11.74 41.21
CA TYR A 8 9.59 13.13 41.54
C TYR A 8 8.37 14.04 41.34
N PRO A 9 8.15 15.08 42.17
CA PRO A 9 7.05 16.03 41.96
C PRO A 9 7.36 16.97 40.78
N ALA A 10 7.33 16.48 39.54
CA ALA A 10 7.59 17.31 38.36
C ALA A 10 6.58 18.47 38.25
N PRO A 11 6.98 19.68 37.83
CA PRO A 11 6.05 20.82 37.69
C PRO A 11 4.83 20.48 36.82
N GLY A 12 5.05 19.75 35.73
CA GLY A 12 3.99 19.22 34.87
C GLY A 12 3.00 18.32 35.60
N MET A 13 3.47 17.44 36.49
CA MET A 13 2.58 16.61 37.30
C MET A 13 1.70 17.43 38.25
N VAL A 14 2.27 18.46 38.87
CA VAL A 14 1.54 19.30 39.83
C VAL A 14 0.40 20.04 39.13
N ILE A 15 0.66 20.67 37.98
CA ILE A 15 -0.43 21.29 37.19
C ILE A 15 -1.36 20.23 36.59
N GLY A 16 -0.84 19.07 36.18
CA GLY A 16 -1.63 17.99 35.61
C GLY A 16 -2.71 17.47 36.57
N VAL A 17 -2.39 17.36 37.86
CA VAL A 17 -3.37 17.01 38.91
C VAL A 17 -4.51 18.03 38.94
N LYS A 18 -4.19 19.34 38.93
CA LYS A 18 -5.20 20.41 38.88
C LYS A 18 -6.06 20.32 37.61
N MET A 19 -5.44 20.06 36.46
CA MET A 19 -6.14 19.94 35.17
C MET A 19 -7.15 18.80 35.15
N VAL A 20 -6.75 17.62 35.65
CA VAL A 20 -7.61 16.43 35.67
C VAL A 20 -8.74 16.61 36.68
N SER A 21 -8.45 17.13 37.87
CA SER A 21 -9.50 17.47 38.85
C SER A 21 -10.52 18.45 38.26
N LEU A 22 -10.05 19.52 37.62
CA LEU A 22 -10.92 20.52 36.98
C LEU A 22 -11.77 19.89 35.86
N ALA A 23 -11.19 18.99 35.07
CA ALA A 23 -11.94 18.27 34.03
C ALA A 23 -13.04 17.38 34.63
N MET A 24 -12.76 16.68 35.73
CA MET A 24 -13.73 15.84 36.43
C MET A 24 -14.86 16.65 37.05
N GLU A 25 -14.59 17.84 37.59
CA GLU A 25 -15.60 18.74 38.15
C GLU A 25 -16.63 19.21 37.10
N HIS A 26 -16.19 19.36 35.85
CA HIS A 26 -17.02 19.78 34.72
C HIS A 26 -17.70 18.61 34.00
N LEU A 27 -17.42 17.37 34.41
CA LEU A 27 -17.97 16.17 33.82
C LEU A 27 -19.23 15.71 34.61
N PRO A 28 -20.26 15.16 33.96
CA PRO A 28 -21.38 14.56 34.67
C PRO A 28 -20.94 13.46 35.66
N LYS A 29 -21.55 13.38 36.84
CA LYS A 29 -21.08 12.53 37.95
C LYS A 29 -21.23 11.01 37.71
N ASP A 30 -22.12 10.59 36.82
CA ASP A 30 -22.50 9.18 36.63
C ASP A 30 -22.17 8.63 35.22
N ILE A 31 -21.13 9.16 34.58
CA ILE A 31 -20.71 8.66 33.26
C ILE A 31 -19.45 7.80 33.34
N LEU A 32 -19.37 6.81 32.45
CA LEU A 32 -18.11 6.15 32.13
C LEU A 32 -17.37 7.02 31.14
N PHE A 33 -16.17 7.46 31.51
CA PHE A 33 -15.36 8.32 30.68
C PHE A 33 -14.02 7.70 30.32
N ASP A 34 -13.53 8.10 29.15
CA ASP A 34 -12.16 7.87 28.70
C ASP A 34 -11.40 9.21 28.76
N ALA A 35 -10.08 9.14 28.65
CA ALA A 35 -9.17 10.28 28.66
C ALA A 35 -8.32 10.35 27.39
N ILE A 36 -8.04 11.57 26.93
CA ILE A 36 -7.00 11.86 25.94
C ILE A 36 -6.00 12.81 26.58
N SER A 37 -4.72 12.48 26.50
CA SER A 37 -3.62 13.42 26.79
C SER A 37 -2.99 13.89 25.48
N GLU A 38 -2.84 15.20 25.31
CA GLU A 38 -2.23 15.81 24.12
C GLU A 38 -0.69 15.86 24.18
N THR A 39 -0.10 15.24 25.19
CA THR A 39 1.35 15.15 25.40
C THR A 39 1.70 13.82 26.06
N SER A 40 2.88 13.29 25.75
CA SER A 40 3.47 12.14 26.45
C SER A 40 4.14 12.50 27.78
N SER A 41 4.32 13.79 28.08
CA SER A 41 5.12 14.27 29.21
C SER A 41 4.26 14.60 30.43
N CYS A 42 4.46 13.87 31.54
CA CYS A 42 3.82 14.07 32.85
C CYS A 42 2.29 13.88 32.88
N LEU A 43 1.54 14.58 32.03
CA LEU A 43 0.08 14.63 32.09
C LEU A 43 -0.63 13.26 32.01
N PRO A 44 -0.16 12.25 31.24
CA PRO A 44 -0.73 10.90 31.30
C PRO A 44 -0.70 10.29 32.70
N ASP A 45 0.34 10.55 33.49
CA ASP A 45 0.48 10.03 34.84
C ASP A 45 -0.48 10.72 35.82
N ALA A 46 -0.75 12.02 35.63
CA ALA A 46 -1.77 12.71 36.42
C ALA A 46 -3.17 12.11 36.20
N VAL A 47 -3.50 11.72 34.96
CA VAL A 47 -4.74 11.00 34.66
C VAL A 47 -4.78 9.65 35.36
N GLN A 48 -3.72 8.85 35.26
CA GLN A 48 -3.64 7.53 35.89
C GLN A 48 -3.67 7.59 37.42
N LEU A 49 -3.17 8.69 38.00
CA LEU A 49 -3.14 8.90 39.44
C LEU A 49 -4.53 9.22 40.01
N LEU A 50 -5.36 9.98 39.28
CA LEU A 50 -6.65 10.48 39.77
C LEU A 50 -7.87 9.72 39.22
N THR A 51 -7.67 8.87 38.22
CA THR A 51 -8.77 8.18 37.52
C THR A 51 -8.45 6.71 37.31
N LEU A 52 -9.44 5.94 36.86
CA LEU A 52 -9.25 4.56 36.41
C LEU A 52 -8.73 4.47 34.96
N CYS A 53 -8.49 5.60 34.30
CA CYS A 53 -8.05 5.62 32.90
C CYS A 53 -6.56 5.30 32.81
N THR A 54 -6.22 4.16 32.20
CA THR A 54 -4.82 3.77 31.97
C THR A 54 -4.59 3.46 30.49
N ILE A 55 -3.32 3.46 30.07
CA ILE A 55 -2.98 3.02 28.71
C ILE A 55 -3.31 1.52 28.56
N GLY A 56 -3.06 0.74 29.61
CA GLY A 56 -3.25 -0.72 29.62
C GLY A 56 -4.71 -1.15 29.41
N ASN A 57 -5.67 -0.49 30.06
CA ASN A 57 -7.10 -0.76 29.82
C ASN A 57 -7.67 -0.03 28.59
N SER A 58 -6.82 0.73 27.88
CA SER A 58 -7.17 1.53 26.70
C SER A 58 -8.13 2.70 26.96
N TRP A 59 -8.30 3.11 28.21
CA TRP A 59 -9.18 4.24 28.55
C TRP A 59 -8.42 5.57 28.53
N LEU A 60 -7.09 5.55 28.66
CA LEU A 60 -6.23 6.70 28.39
C LEU A 60 -5.55 6.55 27.01
N LYS A 61 -5.68 7.57 26.18
CA LYS A 61 -5.04 7.66 24.85
C LYS A 61 -4.05 8.82 24.84
N ILE A 62 -2.82 8.58 24.41
CA ILE A 62 -1.84 9.65 24.18
C ILE A 62 -1.93 10.02 22.70
N VAL A 63 -2.40 11.24 22.42
CA VAL A 63 -2.41 11.83 21.08
C VAL A 63 -1.41 12.97 21.12
N ASP A 64 -0.13 12.67 20.89
CA ASP A 64 0.94 13.64 21.11
C ASP A 64 0.88 14.78 20.07
N LEU A 65 0.23 15.87 20.46
CA LEU A 65 0.17 17.14 19.73
C LEU A 65 1.17 18.15 20.31
N THR A 66 2.00 17.72 21.27
CA THR A 66 2.94 18.56 22.04
C THR A 66 2.27 19.71 22.80
N ARG A 67 0.98 19.55 23.15
CA ARG A 67 0.19 20.55 23.88
C ARG A 67 -0.08 20.05 25.29
N TYR A 68 -0.01 20.95 26.27
CA TYR A 68 -0.32 20.62 27.65
C TYR A 68 -1.83 20.69 27.89
N ALA A 69 -2.54 19.64 27.45
CA ALA A 69 -3.99 19.55 27.52
C ALA A 69 -4.45 18.11 27.80
N VAL A 70 -5.53 17.99 28.58
CA VAL A 70 -6.22 16.74 28.86
C VAL A 70 -7.69 16.87 28.50
N THR A 71 -8.28 15.81 27.94
CA THR A 71 -9.72 15.74 27.68
C THR A 71 -10.30 14.53 28.40
N LEU A 72 -11.32 14.73 29.23
CA LEU A 72 -12.16 13.65 29.76
C LEU A 72 -13.50 13.67 29.04
N TYR A 73 -13.98 12.53 28.56
CA TYR A 73 -15.17 12.47 27.72
C TYR A 73 -15.95 11.18 27.93
N ASP A 74 -17.27 11.28 27.78
CA ASP A 74 -18.18 10.14 27.77
C ASP A 74 -17.78 9.12 26.71
N LYS A 75 -17.60 7.88 27.16
CA LYS A 75 -17.10 6.76 26.36
C LYS A 75 -17.97 6.47 25.12
N TYR A 76 -19.28 6.73 25.20
CA TYR A 76 -20.25 6.32 24.20
C TYR A 76 -20.57 7.42 23.20
N ASN A 77 -20.80 8.64 23.66
CA ASN A 77 -21.23 9.74 22.78
C ASN A 77 -20.08 10.70 22.41
N GLY A 78 -18.95 10.63 23.11
CA GLY A 78 -17.75 11.42 22.87
C GLY A 78 -17.81 12.86 23.40
N ASN A 79 -18.89 13.28 24.04
CA ASN A 79 -18.99 14.61 24.64
C ASN A 79 -18.11 14.67 25.89
N GLY A 80 -17.36 15.75 26.04
CA GLY A 80 -16.43 15.87 27.14
C GLY A 80 -15.91 17.28 27.33
N VAL A 81 -14.90 17.36 28.17
CA VAL A 81 -14.28 18.60 28.61
C VAL A 81 -12.79 18.52 28.37
N ARG A 82 -12.27 19.50 27.63
CA ARG A 82 -10.85 19.70 27.40
C ARG A 82 -10.34 20.80 28.33
N VAL A 83 -9.33 20.48 29.13
CA VAL A 83 -8.64 21.41 30.02
C VAL A 83 -7.21 21.58 29.55
N PHE A 84 -6.77 22.83 29.40
CA PHE A 84 -5.43 23.16 28.90
C PHE A 84 -4.85 24.39 29.59
N ILE A 85 -3.52 24.51 29.59
CA ILE A 85 -2.84 25.73 30.05
C ILE A 85 -3.03 26.82 28.98
N ASP A 86 -3.65 27.92 29.37
CA ASP A 86 -3.94 29.07 28.52
C ASP A 86 -2.71 29.98 28.41
N PRO A 87 -2.14 30.15 27.20
CA PRO A 87 -0.97 30.99 26.98
C PRO A 87 -1.10 32.42 27.47
N GLU A 88 -2.29 33.03 27.33
CA GLU A 88 -2.50 34.43 27.71
C GLU A 88 -2.61 34.58 29.22
N LYS A 89 -3.36 33.69 29.89
CA LYS A 89 -3.46 33.69 31.36
C LYS A 89 -2.13 33.38 32.03
N LEU A 90 -1.31 32.54 31.40
CA LEU A 90 0.01 32.15 31.91
C LEU A 90 1.00 33.33 31.98
N LYS A 91 0.85 34.37 31.15
CA LYS A 91 1.75 35.55 31.16
C LYS A 91 1.81 36.27 32.51
N ALA A 92 0.77 36.14 33.35
CA ALA A 92 0.74 36.69 34.70
C ALA A 92 1.66 35.95 35.70
N TRP A 93 2.25 34.81 35.30
CA TRP A 93 3.04 33.91 36.14
C TRP A 93 4.43 33.68 35.52
N PRO A 94 5.43 34.54 35.81
CA PRO A 94 6.67 34.60 35.04
C PRO A 94 7.55 33.34 35.08
N GLU A 95 7.66 32.67 36.24
CA GLU A 95 8.45 31.43 36.33
C GLU A 95 7.70 30.27 35.68
N PHE A 96 6.37 30.21 35.83
CA PHE A 96 5.55 29.21 35.17
C PHE A 96 5.58 29.36 33.64
N TYR A 97 5.48 30.59 33.15
CA TYR A 97 5.64 30.92 31.74
C TYR A 97 7.05 30.55 31.24
N THR A 98 8.10 30.92 31.97
CA THR A 98 9.49 30.55 31.66
C THR A 98 9.66 29.04 31.52
N TRP A 99 9.11 28.26 32.45
CA TRP A 99 9.23 26.80 32.45
C TRP A 99 8.54 26.17 31.23
N LEU A 100 7.28 26.55 30.96
CA LEU A 100 6.52 25.96 29.85
C LEU A 100 7.11 26.34 28.49
N TYR A 101 7.53 27.60 28.33
CA TYR A 101 8.13 28.11 27.09
C TYR A 101 9.64 27.84 26.98
N LYS A 102 10.25 27.25 28.00
CA LYS A 102 11.70 26.95 28.07
C LYS A 102 12.58 28.18 27.79
N LEU A 103 12.20 29.35 28.31
CA LEU A 103 12.90 30.63 28.04
C LEU A 103 14.29 30.71 28.68
N ARG A 104 14.55 29.88 29.69
CA ARG A 104 15.85 29.76 30.36
C ARG A 104 16.28 28.28 30.43
N PRO A 105 17.59 27.98 30.37
CA PRO A 105 18.12 26.66 30.66
C PRO A 105 17.64 26.15 32.03
N LYS A 106 17.41 24.84 32.17
CA LYS A 106 16.85 24.23 33.40
C LYS A 106 17.62 24.57 34.68
N LYS A 107 18.93 24.80 34.58
CA LYS A 107 19.80 25.15 35.73
C LYS A 107 19.59 26.59 36.24
N GLU A 108 19.00 27.47 35.44
CA GLU A 108 18.79 28.90 35.72
C GLU A 108 17.33 29.22 36.10
N GLN A 109 16.47 28.19 36.16
CA GLN A 109 15.07 28.33 36.55
C GLN A 109 14.92 28.24 38.07
N ASP A 110 14.12 29.14 38.64
CA ASP A 110 13.79 29.11 40.07
C ASP A 110 12.71 28.06 40.31
N SER A 111 13.13 26.87 40.72
CA SER A 111 12.23 25.74 40.93
C SER A 111 11.25 25.98 42.08
N ASP A 112 11.70 26.61 43.16
CA ASP A 112 10.85 26.84 44.34
C ASP A 112 9.74 27.84 44.02
N ARG A 113 10.10 28.95 43.34
CA ARG A 113 9.13 29.92 42.85
C ARG A 113 8.20 29.35 41.79
N LEU A 114 8.70 28.53 40.86
CA LEU A 114 7.86 27.81 39.90
C LEU A 114 6.79 26.96 40.60
N PHE A 115 7.17 26.18 41.61
CA PHE A 115 6.21 25.38 42.36
C PHE A 115 5.22 26.23 43.15
N ASP A 116 5.66 27.37 43.70
CA ASP A 116 4.76 28.32 44.36
C ASP A 116 3.74 28.92 43.39
N GLU A 117 4.19 29.37 42.21
CA GLU A 117 3.33 29.89 41.14
C GLU A 117 2.32 28.83 40.65
N ILE A 118 2.73 27.56 40.50
CA ILE A 118 1.80 26.49 40.10
C ILE A 118 0.77 26.20 41.20
N ARG A 119 1.17 26.24 42.49
CA ARG A 119 0.24 25.98 43.60
C ARG A 119 -0.80 27.09 43.73
N THR A 120 -0.35 28.34 43.66
CA THR A 120 -1.18 29.53 43.90
C THR A 120 -1.98 29.94 42.65
N GLY A 121 -1.35 29.89 41.48
CA GLY A 121 -1.90 30.36 40.20
C GLY A 121 -2.38 29.28 39.26
N GLY A 122 -2.14 28.00 39.58
CA GLY A 122 -2.41 26.88 38.68
C GLY A 122 -3.84 26.84 38.15
N ASP A 123 -4.85 27.17 38.97
CA ASP A 123 -6.25 27.14 38.52
C ASP A 123 -6.61 28.36 37.65
N GLN A 124 -5.88 29.47 37.83
CA GLN A 124 -6.08 30.71 37.09
C GLN A 124 -5.49 30.66 35.68
N VAL A 125 -4.54 29.74 35.42
CA VAL A 125 -3.94 29.57 34.07
C VAL A 125 -4.68 28.56 33.21
N LEU A 126 -5.70 27.88 33.73
CA LEU A 126 -6.42 26.84 32.99
C LEU A 126 -7.62 27.42 32.23
N THR A 127 -7.86 26.88 31.05
CA THR A 127 -9.10 27.10 30.29
C THR A 127 -9.79 25.77 30.07
N VAL A 128 -11.12 25.81 30.26
CA VAL A 128 -12.03 24.67 30.13
C VAL A 128 -12.86 24.88 28.87
N GLU A 129 -12.90 23.87 28.01
CA GLU A 129 -13.63 23.90 26.74
C GLU A 129 -14.51 22.66 26.61
N THR A 130 -15.79 22.83 26.25
CA THR A 130 -16.66 21.69 25.92
C THR A 130 -16.33 21.20 24.52
N VAL A 131 -16.08 19.90 24.38
CA VAL A 131 -15.65 19.29 23.11
C VAL A 131 -16.44 18.02 22.80
N ARG A 132 -16.44 17.63 21.52
CA ARG A 132 -16.91 16.32 21.08
C ARG A 132 -15.78 15.56 20.39
N VAL A 133 -15.37 14.45 21.00
CA VAL A 133 -14.31 13.58 20.51
C VAL A 133 -14.75 12.90 19.21
N ARG A 134 -13.84 12.85 18.22
CA ARG A 134 -14.14 12.26 16.90
C ARG A 134 -14.44 10.76 17.05
N PRO A 135 -15.41 10.20 16.30
CA PRO A 135 -15.84 8.80 16.44
C PRO A 135 -14.71 7.76 16.40
N ARG A 136 -13.66 8.00 15.60
CA ARG A 136 -12.48 7.11 15.52
C ARG A 136 -11.77 6.86 16.85
N TYR A 137 -11.92 7.74 17.85
CA TYR A 137 -11.31 7.58 19.17
C TYR A 137 -12.23 6.89 20.19
N LEU A 138 -13.50 6.62 19.83
CA LEU A 138 -14.47 5.91 20.67
C LEU A 138 -14.41 4.40 20.46
N VAL A 139 -13.83 3.94 19.35
CA VAL A 139 -13.78 2.53 18.96
C VAL A 139 -12.64 1.82 19.69
N ARG A 140 -12.94 0.68 20.31
CA ARG A 140 -11.91 -0.23 20.82
C ARG A 140 -11.41 -1.10 19.67
N HIS A 141 -10.14 -0.96 19.33
CA HIS A 141 -9.53 -1.79 18.31
C HIS A 141 -9.19 -3.17 18.88
N SER A 142 -9.79 -4.22 18.32
CA SER A 142 -9.34 -5.59 18.54
C SER A 142 -7.98 -5.79 17.86
N LYS A 143 -7.14 -6.65 18.43
CA LYS A 143 -5.91 -7.11 17.76
C LYS A 143 -6.21 -7.99 16.55
N GLY A 144 -7.46 -8.44 16.39
CA GLY A 144 -7.86 -9.34 15.31
C GLY A 144 -7.19 -10.71 15.43
N GLU A 145 -7.03 -11.37 14.30
CA GLU A 145 -6.32 -12.64 14.19
C GLU A 145 -4.82 -12.48 14.48
N ILE A 146 -4.26 -13.45 15.21
CA ILE A 146 -2.85 -13.52 15.54
C ILE A 146 -2.21 -14.63 14.71
N GLY A 147 -1.19 -14.29 13.94
CA GLY A 147 -0.39 -15.21 13.15
C GLY A 147 1.07 -15.20 13.60
N THR A 148 1.90 -16.01 12.95
CA THR A 148 3.34 -16.11 13.23
C THR A 148 4.14 -15.41 12.13
N CYS A 149 5.04 -14.52 12.52
CA CYS A 149 5.89 -13.80 11.57
C CYS A 149 6.87 -14.79 10.89
N PRO A 150 6.91 -14.89 9.55
CA PRO A 150 7.81 -15.82 8.88
C PRO A 150 9.29 -15.42 9.00
N LEU A 151 9.59 -14.17 9.39
CA LEU A 151 10.97 -13.67 9.51
C LEU A 151 11.57 -13.89 10.90
N CYS A 152 10.81 -13.61 11.97
CA CYS A 152 11.31 -13.72 13.35
C CYS A 152 10.66 -14.82 14.19
N GLY A 153 9.58 -15.44 13.71
CA GLY A 153 8.84 -16.46 14.45
C GLY A 153 7.91 -15.92 15.55
N ASP A 154 7.85 -14.60 15.76
CA ASP A 154 6.99 -14.03 16.80
C ASP A 154 5.51 -14.00 16.41
N ALA A 155 4.64 -14.17 17.40
CA ALA A 155 3.21 -13.99 17.26
C ALA A 155 2.85 -12.50 17.11
N TYR A 156 2.06 -12.15 16.10
CA TYR A 156 1.67 -10.77 15.83
C TYR A 156 0.28 -10.65 15.17
N PRO A 157 -0.38 -9.49 15.27
CA PRO A 157 -1.62 -9.22 14.53
C PRO A 157 -1.44 -9.31 13.01
N VAL A 158 -2.16 -10.20 12.34
CA VAL A 158 -2.09 -10.39 10.87
C VAL A 158 -2.48 -9.11 10.13
N ALA A 159 -3.32 -8.26 10.75
CA ALA A 159 -3.67 -6.94 10.24
C ALA A 159 -2.45 -6.00 10.04
N HIS A 160 -1.28 -6.30 10.60
CA HIS A 160 -0.05 -5.56 10.34
C HIS A 160 0.63 -5.90 9.01
N GLY A 161 0.15 -6.92 8.28
CA GLY A 161 0.72 -7.39 7.02
C GLY A 161 1.27 -8.81 7.15
N VAL A 162 2.04 -9.24 6.15
CA VAL A 162 2.59 -10.61 6.03
C VAL A 162 3.75 -10.85 7.02
N ILE A 163 4.38 -9.78 7.50
CA ILE A 163 5.49 -9.83 8.47
C ILE A 163 5.21 -8.84 9.61
N CYS A 164 5.78 -9.05 10.79
CA CYS A 164 5.54 -8.18 11.94
C CYS A 164 6.17 -6.79 11.75
N ARG A 165 5.66 -5.77 12.46
CA ARG A 165 6.20 -4.39 12.39
C ARG A 165 7.69 -4.30 12.73
N GLY A 166 8.17 -5.16 13.62
CA GLY A 166 9.60 -5.26 13.95
C GLY A 166 10.43 -5.56 12.70
N CYS A 167 10.05 -6.60 11.95
CA CYS A 167 10.72 -7.00 10.70
C CYS A 167 10.43 -6.06 9.52
N GLN A 168 9.41 -5.21 9.60
CA GLN A 168 9.19 -4.08 8.67
C GLN A 168 10.12 -2.88 8.95
N GLY A 169 11.04 -2.99 9.91
CA GLY A 169 11.97 -1.92 10.27
C GLY A 169 11.51 -0.99 11.40
N GLN A 170 10.43 -1.34 12.12
CA GLN A 170 9.97 -0.57 13.29
C GLN A 170 10.54 -1.11 14.62
N SER A 171 11.42 -2.11 14.58
CA SER A 171 12.12 -2.59 15.78
C SER A 171 12.99 -1.46 16.37
N PRO A 172 12.88 -1.15 17.67
CA PRO A 172 13.75 -0.16 18.32
C PRO A 172 15.15 -0.72 18.62
N TYR A 173 15.34 -2.02 18.44
CA TYR A 173 16.59 -2.70 18.74
C TYR A 173 17.48 -2.76 17.49
N GLN A 174 18.74 -2.39 17.65
CA GLN A 174 19.78 -2.86 16.72
C GLN A 174 19.90 -4.37 16.93
N SER A 175 19.87 -5.16 15.86
CA SER A 175 20.02 -6.61 15.96
C SER A 175 21.33 -6.93 16.69
N SER A 176 21.24 -7.47 17.90
CA SER A 176 22.41 -7.89 18.70
C SER A 176 22.89 -9.28 18.34
N SER A 177 22.10 -10.05 17.57
CA SER A 177 22.63 -11.18 16.83
C SER A 177 23.42 -10.63 15.64
N PRO A 178 24.59 -11.19 15.29
CA PRO A 178 25.08 -11.04 13.93
C PRO A 178 23.89 -11.38 13.04
N ALA A 179 23.58 -10.54 12.05
CA ALA A 179 22.57 -10.88 11.03
C ALA A 179 22.77 -12.36 10.69
N PRO A 180 21.71 -13.20 10.74
CA PRO A 180 21.83 -14.66 10.66
C PRO A 180 22.75 -14.96 9.48
N GLU A 181 23.99 -15.41 9.75
CA GLU A 181 25.12 -15.45 8.80
C GLU A 181 24.81 -14.67 7.53
N SER A 182 24.90 -13.33 7.65
CA SER A 182 24.41 -12.38 6.64
C SER A 182 24.69 -12.86 5.22
N ALA A 183 23.86 -12.44 4.27
CA ALA A 183 24.11 -12.64 2.84
C ALA A 183 25.52 -12.15 2.37
N ALA A 184 26.27 -11.47 3.23
CA ALA A 184 27.65 -11.03 3.00
C ALA A 184 28.73 -12.10 3.28
N GLU A 185 28.50 -13.12 4.10
CA GLU A 185 29.49 -14.20 4.30
C GLU A 185 29.29 -15.29 3.26
N MET A 186 29.90 -15.13 2.09
CA MET A 186 29.92 -16.17 1.06
C MET A 186 30.67 -17.40 1.58
N PRO A 187 30.22 -18.64 1.31
CA PRO A 187 30.95 -19.83 1.72
C PRO A 187 32.38 -19.82 1.16
N PRO A 188 33.34 -20.51 1.80
CA PRO A 188 34.69 -20.60 1.29
C PRO A 188 34.69 -21.23 -0.11
N VAL A 189 35.01 -20.42 -1.11
CA VAL A 189 35.05 -20.83 -2.52
C VAL A 189 36.48 -20.94 -3.02
N ARG A 190 36.77 -22.00 -3.76
CA ARG A 190 38.11 -22.24 -4.30
C ARG A 190 38.42 -21.28 -5.45
N ALA A 191 39.45 -20.45 -5.25
CA ALA A 191 39.99 -19.56 -6.27
C ALA A 191 41.38 -20.02 -6.72
N ILE A 192 41.59 -20.10 -8.04
CA ILE A 192 42.88 -20.46 -8.65
C ILE A 192 43.35 -19.37 -9.62
N PRO A 193 44.67 -19.25 -9.89
CA PRO A 193 45.18 -18.37 -10.94
C PRO A 193 44.57 -18.73 -12.31
N ALA A 194 44.35 -17.72 -13.16
CA ALA A 194 43.76 -17.92 -14.49
C ALA A 194 44.58 -18.90 -15.35
N GLU A 195 45.90 -18.93 -15.17
CA GLU A 195 46.84 -19.80 -15.87
C GLU A 195 46.64 -21.28 -15.54
N ALA A 196 46.09 -21.57 -14.36
CA ALA A 196 45.86 -22.93 -13.86
C ALA A 196 44.42 -23.42 -14.06
N VAL A 197 43.59 -22.66 -14.78
CA VAL A 197 42.14 -22.89 -14.81
C VAL A 197 41.72 -24.05 -15.71
N ALA A 198 42.53 -24.42 -16.71
CA ALA A 198 42.20 -25.46 -17.68
C ALA A 198 41.85 -26.80 -16.99
N GLY A 199 40.77 -27.44 -17.43
CA GLY A 199 40.24 -28.69 -16.84
C GLY A 199 39.39 -28.50 -15.58
N ASN A 200 39.25 -27.27 -15.07
CA ASN A 200 38.30 -26.96 -13.99
C ASN A 200 36.98 -26.44 -14.58
N ARG A 201 35.93 -26.41 -13.75
CA ARG A 201 34.61 -25.89 -14.14
C ARG A 201 34.35 -24.52 -13.52
N ALA A 202 33.67 -23.64 -14.24
CA ALA A 202 33.29 -22.32 -13.75
C ALA A 202 32.29 -22.43 -12.58
N LEU A 203 32.58 -21.74 -11.46
CA LEU A 203 31.66 -21.68 -10.30
C LEU A 203 30.40 -20.86 -10.59
N HIS A 204 30.47 -19.87 -11.49
CA HIS A 204 29.37 -18.96 -11.78
C HIS A 204 29.49 -18.39 -13.20
N ASP A 205 28.43 -17.75 -13.67
CA ASP A 205 28.44 -17.02 -14.94
C ASP A 205 29.43 -15.83 -14.86
N MET A 206 30.34 -15.72 -15.83
CA MET A 206 31.32 -14.63 -15.88
C MET A 206 31.02 -13.70 -17.04
N THR A 207 30.44 -12.54 -16.72
CA THR A 207 30.06 -11.55 -17.73
C THR A 207 31.25 -10.80 -18.28
N ARG A 208 31.29 -10.69 -19.62
CA ARG A 208 32.16 -9.80 -20.37
C ARG A 208 31.36 -8.58 -20.77
N ILE A 209 31.96 -7.40 -20.56
CA ILE A 209 31.37 -6.13 -20.94
C ILE A 209 32.31 -5.45 -21.93
N ILE A 210 31.85 -5.31 -23.17
CA ILE A 210 32.49 -4.51 -24.20
C ILE A 210 31.58 -3.30 -24.43
N PRO A 211 31.95 -2.10 -23.96
CA PRO A 211 31.10 -0.92 -24.05
C PRO A 211 30.57 -0.70 -25.48
N GLY A 212 29.25 -0.59 -25.61
CA GLY A 212 28.57 -0.35 -26.89
C GLY A 212 28.47 -1.56 -27.84
N GLN A 213 29.01 -2.73 -27.49
CA GLN A 213 28.99 -3.92 -28.34
C GLN A 213 28.32 -5.12 -27.67
N GLU A 214 28.79 -5.50 -26.48
CA GLU A 214 28.40 -6.77 -25.86
C GLU A 214 28.31 -6.65 -24.34
N LYS A 215 27.23 -7.19 -23.78
CA LYS A 215 27.08 -7.41 -22.33
C LYS A 215 26.39 -8.74 -22.11
N GLY A 216 27.14 -9.74 -21.68
CA GLY A 216 26.61 -11.08 -21.40
C GLY A 216 27.66 -12.05 -20.86
N PRO A 217 27.24 -13.26 -20.44
CA PRO A 217 28.13 -14.27 -19.92
C PRO A 217 29.06 -14.79 -21.03
N ALA A 218 30.37 -14.57 -20.88
CA ALA A 218 31.39 -15.18 -21.74
C ALA A 218 31.79 -16.58 -21.26
N PHE A 219 31.51 -16.89 -20.00
CA PHE A 219 31.57 -18.22 -19.41
C PHE A 219 30.31 -18.46 -18.62
N THR A 220 29.79 -19.69 -18.66
CA THR A 220 28.58 -20.06 -17.95
C THR A 220 28.87 -21.00 -16.78
N HIS A 221 28.07 -20.95 -15.72
CA HIS A 221 28.16 -21.87 -14.58
C HIS A 221 28.26 -23.32 -15.04
N GLY A 222 29.25 -24.05 -14.52
CA GLY A 222 29.50 -25.46 -14.83
C GLY A 222 30.24 -25.70 -16.14
N GLN A 223 30.55 -24.67 -16.95
CA GLN A 223 31.37 -24.78 -18.16
C GLN A 223 32.81 -25.18 -17.79
N GLU A 224 33.35 -26.17 -18.49
CA GLU A 224 34.77 -26.54 -18.37
C GLU A 224 35.65 -25.50 -19.08
N PHE A 225 36.71 -25.06 -18.42
CA PHE A 225 37.70 -24.16 -19.01
C PHE A 225 38.73 -24.93 -19.84
N THR A 226 39.04 -24.41 -21.01
CA THR A 226 40.11 -24.90 -21.88
C THR A 226 41.37 -24.05 -21.76
N ALA A 227 42.51 -24.55 -22.23
CA ALA A 227 43.75 -23.75 -22.27
C ALA A 227 43.61 -22.46 -23.11
N GLY A 228 42.73 -22.44 -24.11
CA GLY A 228 42.46 -21.26 -24.93
C GLY A 228 41.69 -20.16 -24.21
N ASP A 229 41.05 -20.48 -23.09
CA ASP A 229 40.21 -19.54 -22.34
C ASP A 229 41.01 -18.57 -21.44
N VAL A 230 42.27 -18.89 -21.14
CA VAL A 230 43.14 -18.10 -20.23
C VAL A 230 43.26 -16.66 -20.69
N CYS A 231 43.59 -16.44 -21.98
CA CYS A 231 43.72 -15.09 -22.52
C CYS A 231 42.40 -14.32 -22.45
N ARG A 232 41.26 -14.99 -22.70
CA ARG A 232 39.93 -14.37 -22.62
C ARG A 232 39.60 -13.95 -21.18
N LEU A 233 39.90 -14.79 -20.19
CA LEU A 233 39.72 -14.48 -18.77
C LEU A 233 40.57 -13.27 -18.33
N GLN A 234 41.83 -13.23 -18.74
CA GLN A 234 42.74 -12.11 -18.45
C GLN A 234 42.26 -10.80 -19.12
N GLN A 235 41.79 -10.85 -20.37
CA GLN A 235 41.18 -9.70 -21.05
C GLN A 235 39.90 -9.21 -20.35
N MET A 236 39.18 -10.11 -19.68
CA MET A 236 38.05 -9.76 -18.81
C MET A 236 38.48 -9.24 -17.42
N GLY A 237 39.79 -9.07 -17.19
CA GLY A 237 40.35 -8.60 -15.92
C GLY A 237 40.41 -9.67 -14.82
N ARG A 238 40.21 -10.95 -15.15
CA ARG A 238 40.15 -12.04 -14.18
C ARG A 238 41.49 -12.76 -14.07
N GLN A 239 42.32 -12.31 -13.13
CA GLN A 239 43.59 -12.95 -12.78
C GLN A 239 43.43 -14.13 -11.81
N ARG A 240 42.31 -14.14 -11.07
CA ARG A 240 41.88 -15.24 -10.20
C ARG A 240 40.49 -15.68 -10.61
N VAL A 241 40.29 -16.99 -10.74
CA VAL A 241 39.04 -17.60 -11.20
C VAL A 241 38.52 -18.52 -10.11
N TYR A 242 37.23 -18.36 -9.79
CA TYR A 242 36.54 -19.25 -8.85
C TYR A 242 36.01 -20.46 -9.62
N VAL A 243 36.37 -21.64 -9.14
CA VAL A 243 36.02 -22.91 -9.77
C VAL A 243 35.02 -23.69 -8.94
N ALA A 244 34.19 -24.48 -9.61
CA ALA A 244 33.24 -25.35 -8.94
C ALA A 244 33.99 -26.33 -8.03
N ASP A 245 33.51 -26.47 -6.81
CA ASP A 245 34.05 -27.35 -5.78
C ASP A 245 32.87 -28.06 -5.12
N ASP A 246 32.81 -29.39 -5.25
CA ASP A 246 31.71 -30.22 -4.76
C ASP A 246 31.59 -30.21 -3.22
N SER A 247 32.52 -29.54 -2.51
CA SER A 247 32.45 -29.34 -1.06
C SER A 247 31.56 -28.17 -0.62
N VAL A 248 31.13 -27.28 -1.52
CA VAL A 248 30.43 -26.01 -1.21
C VAL A 248 28.90 -26.17 -1.06
N HIS A 249 28.41 -27.26 -0.45
CA HIS A 249 26.97 -27.57 -0.44
C HIS A 249 26.29 -27.54 0.94
N GLU A 250 27.03 -27.68 2.04
CA GLU A 250 26.38 -27.81 3.34
C GLU A 250 25.89 -26.45 3.86
N GLY A 251 24.57 -26.25 3.89
CA GLY A 251 23.94 -25.03 4.39
C GLY A 251 23.86 -23.86 3.41
N TRP A 252 24.26 -24.03 2.14
CA TRP A 252 24.27 -22.97 1.12
C TRP A 252 23.60 -23.40 -0.18
N VAL A 253 22.90 -22.45 -0.81
CA VAL A 253 22.19 -22.65 -2.08
C VAL A 253 22.75 -21.71 -3.13
N HIS A 254 23.15 -22.26 -4.29
CA HIS A 254 23.70 -21.47 -5.39
C HIS A 254 22.63 -20.54 -6.01
N GLU A 255 23.03 -19.34 -6.45
CA GLU A 255 22.15 -18.26 -6.93
C GLU A 255 21.13 -18.71 -8.00
N ASN A 256 21.54 -19.60 -8.90
CA ASN A 256 20.69 -20.08 -9.98
C ASN A 256 19.59 -21.02 -9.47
N ASP A 257 19.89 -21.84 -8.47
CA ASP A 257 18.91 -22.76 -7.85
C ASP A 257 17.91 -21.96 -6.99
N VAL A 258 18.40 -20.95 -6.28
CA VAL A 258 17.58 -19.97 -5.56
C VAL A 258 16.60 -19.28 -6.52
N ALA A 259 17.09 -18.70 -7.62
CA ALA A 259 16.27 -18.01 -8.61
C ALA A 259 15.21 -18.94 -9.23
N LEU A 260 15.58 -20.20 -9.50
CA LEU A 260 14.66 -21.20 -10.04
C LEU A 260 13.56 -21.57 -9.05
N ALA A 261 13.92 -21.79 -7.79
CA ALA A 261 12.96 -22.07 -6.74
C ALA A 261 12.00 -20.89 -6.52
N PHE A 262 12.49 -19.66 -6.49
CA PHE A 262 11.64 -18.48 -6.35
C PHE A 262 10.70 -18.31 -7.54
N ALA A 263 11.20 -18.39 -8.77
CA ALA A 263 10.37 -18.27 -9.97
C ALA A 263 9.23 -19.30 -9.99
N LYS A 264 9.51 -20.56 -9.59
CA LYS A 264 8.49 -21.62 -9.46
C LYS A 264 7.39 -21.28 -8.45
N ASN A 265 7.74 -20.70 -7.29
CA ASN A 265 6.74 -20.32 -6.28
C ASN A 265 6.00 -19.03 -6.65
N MET A 266 6.64 -18.13 -7.39
CA MET A 266 6.04 -16.84 -7.78
C MET A 266 5.09 -16.93 -8.98
N ALA A 267 5.32 -17.87 -9.90
CA ALA A 267 4.55 -18.02 -11.14
C ALA A 267 3.23 -18.76 -10.89
N GLY A 268 2.11 -18.04 -11.08
CA GLY A 268 0.77 -18.59 -11.00
C GLY A 268 0.14 -18.83 -12.37
N GLU A 269 -1.20 -18.85 -12.38
CA GLU A 269 -1.96 -19.14 -13.59
C GLU A 269 -1.66 -18.11 -14.69
N GLY A 270 -1.34 -18.57 -15.89
CA GLY A 270 -1.03 -17.69 -17.02
C GLY A 270 0.37 -17.06 -16.99
N VAL A 271 1.25 -17.47 -16.07
CA VAL A 271 2.64 -17.02 -15.98
C VAL A 271 3.59 -18.19 -16.26
N THR A 272 4.62 -17.95 -17.04
CA THR A 272 5.76 -18.86 -17.26
C THR A 272 7.05 -18.13 -16.92
N PHE A 273 8.20 -18.80 -17.03
CA PHE A 273 9.51 -18.18 -16.78
C PHE A 273 10.60 -18.80 -17.64
N GLN A 274 11.66 -18.02 -17.88
CA GLN A 274 12.78 -18.40 -18.72
C GLN A 274 13.75 -19.31 -17.96
N THR A 275 14.18 -20.40 -18.60
CA THR A 275 15.23 -21.31 -18.11
C THR A 275 16.28 -21.55 -19.20
N PRO A 276 17.56 -21.81 -18.85
CA PRO A 276 18.10 -21.87 -17.50
C PRO A 276 18.25 -20.47 -16.86
N PRO A 277 18.33 -20.38 -15.51
CA PRO A 277 18.72 -19.15 -14.81
C PRO A 277 20.08 -18.66 -15.30
N ARG A 278 20.28 -17.33 -15.31
CA ARG A 278 21.55 -16.69 -15.67
C ARG A 278 21.92 -15.63 -14.67
N GLU A 279 23.15 -15.67 -14.17
CA GLU A 279 23.67 -14.77 -13.13
C GLU A 279 22.71 -14.62 -11.93
N GLY A 280 22.14 -15.73 -11.46
CA GLY A 280 21.21 -15.74 -10.35
C GLY A 280 19.86 -15.11 -10.65
N LYS A 281 19.51 -14.82 -11.91
CA LYS A 281 18.26 -14.17 -12.32
C LYS A 281 17.40 -15.10 -13.17
N ILE A 282 16.09 -15.07 -12.92
CA ILE A 282 15.06 -15.58 -13.83
C ILE A 282 14.04 -14.49 -14.15
N THR A 283 13.68 -14.39 -15.43
CA THR A 283 12.59 -13.54 -15.91
C THR A 283 11.30 -14.34 -16.05
N LEU A 284 10.22 -13.82 -15.46
CA LEU A 284 8.86 -14.32 -15.61
C LEU A 284 8.18 -13.62 -16.79
N GLU A 285 7.36 -14.38 -17.52
CA GLU A 285 6.70 -13.95 -18.76
C GLU A 285 5.23 -14.37 -18.79
N ALA A 286 4.42 -13.66 -19.57
CA ALA A 286 3.04 -14.02 -19.81
C ALA A 286 2.96 -15.29 -20.67
N ALA A 287 2.30 -16.33 -20.16
CA ALA A 287 2.01 -17.55 -20.92
C ALA A 287 0.80 -17.37 -21.86
N ARG A 288 -0.02 -16.34 -21.64
CA ARG A 288 -1.21 -15.98 -22.43
C ARG A 288 -1.44 -14.48 -22.41
N ASP A 289 -2.27 -13.99 -23.33
CA ASP A 289 -2.79 -12.62 -23.28
C ASP A 289 -3.74 -12.47 -22.07
N GLY A 290 -3.72 -11.32 -21.41
CA GLY A 290 -4.61 -11.08 -20.29
C GLY A 290 -4.23 -9.89 -19.41
N LEU A 291 -4.75 -9.91 -18.18
CA LEU A 291 -4.49 -8.90 -17.15
C LEU A 291 -3.50 -9.43 -16.12
N LEU A 292 -2.35 -8.76 -15.97
CA LEU A 292 -1.39 -9.09 -14.91
C LEU A 292 -1.99 -8.75 -13.55
N THR A 293 -1.99 -9.70 -12.62
CA THR A 293 -2.27 -9.47 -11.19
C THR A 293 -1.01 -9.69 -10.37
N VAL A 294 -0.81 -8.84 -9.36
CA VAL A 294 0.37 -8.89 -8.48
C VAL A 294 -0.10 -8.82 -7.04
N ASP A 295 0.34 -9.75 -6.20
CA ASP A 295 0.24 -9.62 -4.75
C ASP A 295 1.32 -8.65 -4.25
N VAL A 296 0.97 -7.36 -4.23
CA VAL A 296 1.91 -6.27 -3.89
C VAL A 296 2.42 -6.39 -2.45
N ASN A 297 1.58 -6.86 -1.52
CA ASN A 297 1.95 -6.95 -0.10
C ASN A 297 2.97 -8.07 0.13
N ARG A 298 2.75 -9.24 -0.48
CA ARG A 298 3.70 -10.36 -0.40
C ARG A 298 4.96 -10.10 -1.21
N LEU A 299 4.86 -9.42 -2.36
CA LEU A 299 6.03 -8.95 -3.10
C LEU A 299 6.90 -8.00 -2.27
N ALA A 300 6.27 -7.07 -1.53
CA ALA A 300 7.00 -6.18 -0.62
C ALA A 300 7.64 -6.96 0.53
N ALA A 301 6.90 -7.87 1.17
CA ALA A 301 7.44 -8.71 2.24
C ALA A 301 8.60 -9.61 1.78
N PHE A 302 8.53 -10.17 0.57
CA PHE A 302 9.62 -10.95 -0.02
C PHE A 302 10.88 -10.10 -0.18
N ASN A 303 10.74 -8.87 -0.66
CA ASN A 303 11.85 -7.93 -0.81
C ASN A 303 12.38 -7.37 0.53
N MET A 304 11.74 -7.65 1.66
CA MET A 304 12.27 -7.35 2.99
C MET A 304 13.23 -8.44 3.51
N VAL A 305 13.29 -9.60 2.85
CA VAL A 305 14.27 -10.64 3.15
C VAL A 305 15.62 -10.24 2.56
N GLU A 306 16.69 -10.38 3.33
CA GLU A 306 18.04 -10.04 2.88
C GLU A 306 18.52 -10.98 1.76
N GLY A 307 19.33 -10.47 0.83
CA GLY A 307 19.96 -11.29 -0.21
C GLY A 307 19.04 -11.72 -1.35
N VAL A 308 17.75 -11.35 -1.33
CA VAL A 308 16.80 -11.68 -2.40
C VAL A 308 16.20 -10.41 -3.02
N MET A 309 15.77 -10.51 -4.27
CA MET A 309 14.98 -9.45 -4.88
C MET A 309 13.97 -9.99 -5.90
N CYS A 310 12.87 -9.27 -6.05
CA CYS A 310 11.92 -9.44 -7.13
C CYS A 310 11.30 -8.10 -7.50
N ALA A 311 11.29 -7.78 -8.79
CA ALA A 311 10.64 -6.58 -9.33
C ALA A 311 9.69 -6.96 -10.46
N SER A 312 8.57 -6.23 -10.58
CA SER A 312 7.54 -6.50 -11.59
C SER A 312 7.06 -5.23 -12.28
N ARG A 313 6.36 -5.40 -13.39
CA ARG A 313 5.43 -4.40 -13.93
C ARG A 313 4.33 -4.10 -12.91
N LYS A 314 3.63 -2.99 -13.12
CA LYS A 314 2.49 -2.62 -12.28
C LYS A 314 1.37 -3.64 -12.47
N GLY A 315 0.74 -4.06 -11.37
CA GLY A 315 -0.48 -4.86 -11.44
C GLY A 315 -1.60 -4.16 -12.21
N PHE A 316 -2.48 -4.98 -12.77
CA PHE A 316 -3.59 -4.61 -13.65
C PHE A 316 -3.19 -3.99 -14.99
N GLU A 317 -1.95 -4.22 -15.44
CA GLU A 317 -1.55 -3.94 -16.81
C GLU A 317 -2.01 -5.06 -17.74
N VAL A 318 -2.53 -4.71 -18.92
CA VAL A 318 -2.84 -5.68 -19.97
C VAL A 318 -1.54 -6.11 -20.65
N VAL A 319 -1.33 -7.42 -20.72
CA VAL A 319 -0.09 -8.02 -21.24
C VAL A 319 -0.40 -9.02 -22.35
N ARG A 320 0.55 -9.18 -23.26
CA ARG A 320 0.50 -10.19 -24.32
C ARG A 320 1.39 -11.36 -24.00
N ARG A 321 1.06 -12.54 -24.54
CA ARG A 321 1.89 -13.74 -24.45
C ARG A 321 3.33 -13.42 -24.88
N GLY A 322 4.29 -13.86 -24.06
CA GLY A 322 5.72 -13.64 -24.27
C GLY A 322 6.24 -12.30 -23.75
N GLU A 323 5.38 -11.39 -23.27
CA GLU A 323 5.86 -10.18 -22.61
C GLU A 323 6.46 -10.50 -21.23
N GLN A 324 7.58 -9.85 -20.93
CA GLN A 324 8.20 -9.93 -19.61
C GLN A 324 7.34 -9.22 -18.57
N LEU A 325 7.13 -9.88 -17.43
CA LEU A 325 6.25 -9.44 -16.35
C LEU A 325 7.04 -9.00 -15.13
N ALA A 326 8.01 -9.82 -14.75
CA ALA A 326 8.79 -9.66 -13.54
C ALA A 326 10.15 -10.37 -13.69
N ALA A 327 11.07 -10.09 -12.77
CA ALA A 327 12.28 -10.87 -12.61
C ALA A 327 12.60 -11.02 -11.13
N THR A 328 13.06 -12.20 -10.75
CA THR A 328 13.59 -12.48 -9.41
C THR A 328 15.06 -12.86 -9.51
N ARG A 329 15.81 -12.51 -8.46
CA ARG A 329 17.24 -12.77 -8.38
C ARG A 329 17.72 -13.02 -6.96
N ALA A 330 18.66 -13.95 -6.81
CA ALA A 330 19.54 -13.99 -5.64
C ALA A 330 20.64 -12.91 -5.81
N ILE A 331 20.79 -12.03 -4.83
CA ILE A 331 21.77 -10.95 -4.86
C ILE A 331 23.21 -11.50 -4.69
N PRO A 332 23.50 -12.34 -3.67
CA PRO A 332 24.80 -13.00 -3.56
C PRO A 332 24.87 -14.27 -4.42
N LEU A 333 26.09 -14.75 -4.67
CA LEU A 333 26.35 -15.98 -5.41
C LEU A 333 25.81 -17.23 -4.69
N PHE A 334 25.79 -17.20 -3.36
CA PHE A 334 25.21 -18.22 -2.51
C PHE A 334 24.31 -17.57 -1.47
N LEU A 335 23.17 -18.18 -1.21
CA LEU A 335 22.26 -17.82 -0.13
C LEU A 335 22.32 -18.89 0.95
N SER A 336 22.37 -18.51 2.22
CA SER A 336 22.30 -19.50 3.30
C SER A 336 20.93 -20.19 3.33
N GLU A 337 20.92 -21.47 3.69
CA GLU A 337 19.70 -22.27 3.78
C GLU A 337 18.63 -21.62 4.67
N PRO A 338 18.94 -21.02 5.84
CA PRO A 338 17.95 -20.32 6.67
C PRO A 338 17.30 -19.13 5.94
N VAL A 339 18.08 -18.31 5.25
CA VAL A 339 17.55 -17.14 4.50
C VAL A 339 16.71 -17.62 3.31
N PHE A 340 17.16 -18.65 2.60
CA PHE A 340 16.43 -19.26 1.51
C PHE A 340 15.06 -19.81 1.95
N GLN A 341 15.00 -20.54 3.07
CA GLN A 341 13.75 -21.09 3.60
C GLN A 341 12.83 -19.98 4.11
N THR A 342 13.39 -18.95 4.74
CA THR A 342 12.64 -17.76 5.15
C THR A 342 11.97 -17.09 3.94
N ALA A 343 12.74 -16.83 2.87
CA ALA A 343 12.20 -16.26 1.63
C ALA A 343 11.11 -17.16 1.01
N LYS A 344 11.29 -18.48 1.02
CA LYS A 344 10.27 -19.43 0.56
C LYS A 344 9.00 -19.42 1.40
N SER A 345 9.09 -19.30 2.72
CA SER A 345 7.89 -19.24 3.57
C SER A 345 7.02 -18.02 3.28
N VAL A 346 7.62 -16.89 2.90
CA VAL A 346 6.87 -15.70 2.43
C VAL A 346 6.10 -16.00 1.13
N LEU A 347 6.61 -16.95 0.33
CA LEU A 347 6.03 -17.35 -0.96
C LEU A 347 5.05 -18.55 -0.88
N ALA A 348 4.91 -19.23 0.26
CA ALA A 348 4.39 -20.60 0.33
C ALA A 348 2.87 -20.79 0.08
N ASP A 349 2.03 -19.77 0.26
CA ASP A 349 0.57 -19.95 0.24
C ASP A 349 -0.02 -19.93 -1.18
N THR A 350 0.36 -18.94 -1.98
CA THR A 350 -0.17 -18.71 -3.33
C THR A 350 0.88 -18.05 -4.21
N PRO A 351 0.76 -18.12 -5.55
CA PRO A 351 1.68 -17.41 -6.43
C PRO A 351 1.59 -15.88 -6.29
N LEU A 352 2.70 -15.17 -6.52
CA LEU A 352 2.73 -13.70 -6.50
C LEU A 352 2.14 -13.08 -7.77
N PHE A 353 2.29 -13.77 -8.89
CA PHE A 353 1.92 -13.27 -10.21
C PHE A 353 0.91 -14.20 -10.86
N SER A 354 -0.09 -13.63 -11.51
CA SER A 354 -0.99 -14.37 -12.41
C SER A 354 -1.37 -13.49 -13.59
N VAL A 355 -1.75 -14.10 -14.71
CA VAL A 355 -2.32 -13.41 -15.87
C VAL A 355 -3.72 -13.95 -16.07
N LEU A 356 -4.71 -13.14 -15.70
CA LEU A 356 -6.13 -13.48 -15.82
C LEU A 356 -6.59 -13.30 -17.28
N PRO A 357 -7.30 -14.27 -17.87
CA PRO A 357 -7.87 -14.09 -19.20
C PRO A 357 -8.92 -12.99 -19.19
N LEU A 358 -9.04 -12.26 -20.30
CA LEU A 358 -10.09 -11.25 -20.48
C LEU A 358 -11.27 -11.89 -21.22
N ARG A 359 -12.46 -11.85 -20.62
CA ARG A 359 -13.68 -12.34 -21.27
C ARG A 359 -14.10 -11.39 -22.39
N LYS A 360 -14.66 -11.95 -23.46
CA LYS A 360 -15.30 -11.21 -24.55
C LYS A 360 -16.75 -10.96 -24.16
N ALA A 361 -17.07 -9.74 -23.73
CA ALA A 361 -18.41 -9.42 -23.28
C ALA A 361 -19.30 -8.95 -24.42
N LYS A 362 -20.60 -9.27 -24.33
CA LYS A 362 -21.66 -8.56 -25.05
C LYS A 362 -21.96 -7.24 -24.34
N VAL A 363 -21.87 -6.14 -25.07
CA VAL A 363 -21.91 -4.77 -24.53
C VAL A 363 -23.19 -4.07 -24.99
N GLY A 364 -23.95 -3.53 -24.04
CA GLY A 364 -25.00 -2.55 -24.31
C GLY A 364 -24.46 -1.14 -24.08
N VAL A 365 -24.72 -0.18 -24.97
CA VAL A 365 -24.28 1.22 -24.80
C VAL A 365 -25.48 2.15 -24.74
N LEU A 366 -25.68 2.81 -23.59
CA LEU A 366 -26.74 3.78 -23.36
C LEU A 366 -26.16 5.19 -23.29
N VAL A 367 -26.55 6.04 -24.23
CA VAL A 367 -26.24 7.47 -24.21
C VAL A 367 -27.43 8.20 -23.62
N THR A 368 -27.23 8.91 -22.51
CA THR A 368 -28.26 9.75 -21.88
C THR A 368 -28.00 11.20 -22.23
N GLY A 369 -29.03 11.95 -22.59
CA GLY A 369 -28.90 13.37 -22.89
C GLY A 369 -30.02 13.83 -23.80
N THR A 370 -30.83 14.74 -23.29
CA THR A 370 -32.04 15.22 -23.98
C THR A 370 -31.70 15.91 -25.31
N GLU A 371 -30.56 16.60 -25.37
CA GLU A 371 -30.03 17.24 -26.56
C GLU A 371 -29.57 16.25 -27.64
N VAL A 372 -29.00 15.11 -27.24
CA VAL A 372 -28.63 14.02 -28.17
C VAL A 372 -29.87 13.31 -28.66
N PHE A 373 -30.80 12.99 -27.75
CA PHE A 373 -32.06 12.32 -28.07
C PHE A 373 -32.92 13.11 -29.06
N ARG A 374 -33.01 14.44 -28.90
CA ARG A 374 -33.73 15.34 -29.81
C ARG A 374 -32.97 15.61 -31.12
N GLY A 375 -31.75 15.10 -31.28
CA GLY A 375 -30.91 15.33 -32.45
C GLY A 375 -30.37 16.76 -32.59
N LEU A 376 -30.35 17.52 -31.49
CA LEU A 376 -29.75 18.87 -31.47
C LEU A 376 -28.23 18.78 -31.61
N ILE A 377 -27.63 17.70 -31.08
CA ILE A 377 -26.24 17.33 -31.29
C ILE A 377 -26.15 15.86 -31.71
N LYS A 378 -25.04 15.48 -32.37
CA LYS A 378 -24.76 14.10 -32.75
C LYS A 378 -24.05 13.37 -31.61
N ASP A 379 -24.42 12.10 -31.40
CA ASP A 379 -23.67 11.22 -30.50
C ASP A 379 -22.21 11.07 -30.96
N SER A 380 -21.31 11.07 -29.99
CA SER A 380 -19.89 10.74 -30.17
C SER A 380 -19.41 9.63 -29.23
N PHE A 381 -20.23 9.19 -28.27
CA PHE A 381 -19.84 8.17 -27.29
C PHE A 381 -19.91 6.77 -27.87
N ILE A 382 -20.93 6.40 -28.65
CA ILE A 382 -21.05 5.02 -29.18
C ILE A 382 -19.81 4.65 -30.00
N PRO A 383 -19.30 5.49 -30.93
CA PRO A 383 -18.05 5.21 -31.64
C PRO A 383 -16.83 5.10 -30.71
N ILE A 384 -16.72 5.96 -29.70
CA ILE A 384 -15.60 5.95 -28.74
C ILE A 384 -15.62 4.67 -27.92
N ILE A 385 -16.76 4.30 -27.33
CA ILE A 385 -16.92 3.07 -26.57
C ILE A 385 -16.62 1.86 -27.46
N ARG A 386 -17.14 1.83 -28.70
CA ARG A 386 -16.82 0.78 -29.68
C ARG A 386 -15.32 0.64 -29.89
N SER A 387 -14.61 1.75 -30.08
CA SER A 387 -13.15 1.74 -30.28
C SER A 387 -12.38 1.22 -29.05
N LYS A 388 -12.92 1.40 -27.83
CA LYS A 388 -12.28 0.97 -26.58
C LYS A 388 -12.60 -0.48 -26.21
N VAL A 389 -13.77 -1.01 -26.57
CA VAL A 389 -14.15 -2.41 -26.23
C VAL A 389 -13.74 -3.42 -27.31
N SER A 390 -13.69 -3.01 -28.59
CA SER A 390 -13.34 -3.92 -29.71
C SER A 390 -11.95 -4.55 -29.60
N PRO A 391 -10.89 -3.87 -29.12
CA PRO A 391 -9.56 -4.48 -28.95
C PRO A 391 -9.55 -5.65 -27.96
N TYR A 392 -10.53 -5.73 -27.06
CA TYR A 392 -10.72 -6.85 -26.13
C TYR A 392 -11.61 -7.96 -26.71
N GLY A 393 -12.01 -7.85 -27.98
CA GLY A 393 -12.92 -8.79 -28.64
C GLY A 393 -14.35 -8.74 -28.12
N CYS A 394 -14.74 -7.66 -27.44
CA CYS A 394 -16.12 -7.44 -27.00
C CYS A 394 -17.00 -6.97 -28.17
N GLU A 395 -18.26 -7.36 -28.15
CA GLU A 395 -19.25 -7.06 -29.19
C GLU A 395 -20.31 -6.10 -28.64
N ILE A 396 -20.64 -5.02 -29.35
CA ILE A 396 -21.79 -4.18 -28.97
C ILE A 396 -23.06 -4.80 -29.57
N VAL A 397 -23.94 -5.31 -28.71
CA VAL A 397 -25.17 -6.01 -29.10
C VAL A 397 -26.40 -5.10 -29.15
N GLU A 398 -26.38 -3.99 -28.42
CA GLU A 398 -27.50 -3.05 -28.36
C GLU A 398 -27.00 -1.63 -28.07
N THR A 399 -27.65 -0.62 -28.65
CA THR A 399 -27.32 0.80 -28.41
C THR A 399 -28.59 1.62 -28.28
N GLY A 400 -28.68 2.44 -27.24
CA GLY A 400 -29.82 3.32 -27.02
C GLY A 400 -29.38 4.76 -26.78
N ILE A 401 -30.14 5.71 -27.32
CA ILE A 401 -30.05 7.13 -26.96
C ILE A 401 -31.37 7.49 -26.28
N VAL A 402 -31.32 8.02 -25.07
CA VAL A 402 -32.52 8.34 -24.26
C VAL A 402 -32.41 9.76 -23.69
N PRO A 403 -33.54 10.45 -23.44
CA PRO A 403 -33.51 11.73 -22.74
C PRO A 403 -33.12 11.54 -21.27
N ASP A 404 -32.89 12.67 -20.57
CA ASP A 404 -32.63 12.70 -19.12
C ASP A 404 -33.93 12.46 -18.34
N ASP A 405 -34.47 11.25 -18.49
CA ASP A 405 -35.69 10.78 -17.86
C ASP A 405 -35.46 9.39 -17.25
N ARG A 406 -35.87 9.23 -15.99
CA ARG A 406 -35.65 8.00 -15.22
C ARG A 406 -36.26 6.78 -15.90
N GLN A 407 -37.48 6.91 -16.41
CA GLN A 407 -38.22 5.80 -17.00
C GLN A 407 -37.63 5.42 -18.36
N ALA A 408 -37.20 6.40 -19.15
CA ALA A 408 -36.51 6.17 -20.42
C ALA A 408 -35.17 5.46 -20.22
N ILE A 409 -34.35 5.91 -19.26
CA ILE A 409 -33.09 5.26 -18.87
C ILE A 409 -33.34 3.82 -18.45
N ARG A 410 -34.29 3.59 -17.52
CA ARG A 410 -34.67 2.25 -17.08
C ARG A 410 -35.04 1.36 -18.26
N THR A 411 -35.92 1.83 -19.13
CA THR A 411 -36.42 1.06 -20.27
C THR A 411 -35.29 0.72 -21.25
N GLY A 412 -34.37 1.66 -21.51
CA GLY A 412 -33.20 1.43 -22.36
C GLY A 412 -32.25 0.38 -21.79
N VAL A 413 -32.01 0.40 -20.48
CA VAL A 413 -31.23 -0.65 -19.80
C VAL A 413 -31.92 -2.01 -19.90
N GLU A 414 -33.23 -2.08 -19.61
CA GLU A 414 -34.00 -3.32 -19.74
C GLU A 414 -33.94 -3.90 -21.16
N GLN A 415 -33.94 -3.06 -22.20
CA GLN A 415 -33.77 -3.50 -23.58
C GLN A 415 -32.39 -4.13 -23.82
N MET A 416 -31.32 -3.52 -23.31
CA MET A 416 -29.96 -4.08 -23.41
C MET A 416 -29.83 -5.42 -22.70
N LEU A 417 -30.46 -5.56 -21.52
CA LEU A 417 -30.50 -6.83 -20.80
C LEU A 417 -31.24 -7.91 -21.60
N ARG A 418 -32.37 -7.59 -22.23
CA ARG A 418 -33.10 -8.51 -23.12
C ARG A 418 -32.30 -8.90 -24.37
N ALA A 419 -31.48 -7.99 -24.89
CA ALA A 419 -30.55 -8.27 -25.99
C ALA A 419 -29.35 -9.14 -25.56
N GLY A 420 -29.24 -9.49 -24.27
CA GLY A 420 -28.18 -10.35 -23.74
C GLY A 420 -26.88 -9.61 -23.45
N ALA A 421 -26.93 -8.32 -23.14
CA ALA A 421 -25.76 -7.58 -22.68
C ALA A 421 -25.24 -8.14 -21.34
N GLU A 422 -23.94 -8.38 -21.26
CA GLU A 422 -23.21 -8.82 -20.07
C GLU A 422 -22.39 -7.67 -19.43
N LEU A 423 -22.30 -6.55 -20.14
CA LEU A 423 -21.76 -5.28 -19.70
C LEU A 423 -22.61 -4.15 -20.28
N VAL A 424 -23.23 -3.33 -19.43
CA VAL A 424 -23.92 -2.11 -19.84
C VAL A 424 -23.00 -0.93 -19.58
N ILE A 425 -22.80 -0.10 -20.60
CA ILE A 425 -22.03 1.14 -20.52
C ILE A 425 -22.98 2.31 -20.66
N THR A 426 -23.09 3.16 -19.65
CA THR A 426 -23.84 4.40 -19.73
C THR A 426 -22.91 5.59 -19.93
N THR A 427 -23.28 6.54 -20.77
CA THR A 427 -22.47 7.73 -21.07
C THR A 427 -23.33 8.99 -21.12
N ALA A 428 -22.71 10.17 -21.16
CA ALA A 428 -23.34 11.48 -21.31
C ALA A 428 -24.25 11.95 -20.15
N GLY A 429 -24.54 11.08 -19.18
CA GLY A 429 -24.90 11.43 -17.81
C GLY A 429 -23.78 11.06 -16.84
N LEU A 430 -23.99 11.23 -15.52
CA LEU A 430 -23.04 11.19 -14.39
C LEU A 430 -22.42 12.54 -14.01
N SER A 431 -23.08 13.65 -14.28
CA SER A 431 -22.72 14.97 -13.76
C SER A 431 -23.14 15.13 -12.29
N VAL A 432 -22.79 16.27 -11.70
CA VAL A 432 -23.33 16.76 -10.42
C VAL A 432 -24.66 17.51 -10.61
N ASP A 433 -25.10 17.68 -11.86
CA ASP A 433 -26.32 18.39 -12.21
C ASP A 433 -27.55 17.71 -11.59
N PRO A 434 -28.44 18.44 -10.89
CA PRO A 434 -29.68 17.90 -10.37
C PRO A 434 -30.59 17.27 -11.43
N ASP A 435 -30.51 17.75 -12.68
CA ASP A 435 -31.30 17.22 -13.80
C ASP A 435 -30.71 15.91 -14.35
N ASP A 436 -29.50 15.52 -13.91
CA ASP A 436 -28.90 14.24 -14.24
C ASP A 436 -29.51 13.12 -13.40
N VAL A 437 -30.52 12.48 -14.00
CA VAL A 437 -31.27 11.38 -13.39
C VAL A 437 -30.72 9.99 -13.73
N THR A 438 -29.50 9.90 -14.29
CA THR A 438 -28.91 8.64 -14.78
C THR A 438 -28.77 7.60 -13.68
N ARG A 439 -28.27 7.99 -12.51
CA ARG A 439 -28.11 7.08 -11.36
C ARG A 439 -29.44 6.58 -10.85
N GLN A 440 -30.46 7.43 -10.84
CA GLN A 440 -31.81 7.09 -10.40
C GLN A 440 -32.48 6.14 -11.40
N GLY A 441 -32.37 6.40 -12.70
CA GLY A 441 -32.88 5.49 -13.73
C GLY A 441 -32.19 4.13 -13.71
N LEU A 442 -30.88 4.10 -13.45
CA LEU A 442 -30.12 2.86 -13.23
C LEU A 442 -30.60 2.10 -11.98
N ALA A 443 -30.83 2.81 -10.87
CA ALA A 443 -31.40 2.21 -9.67
C ALA A 443 -32.81 1.64 -9.93
N ASP A 444 -33.64 2.36 -10.69
CA ASP A 444 -34.98 1.90 -11.08
C ASP A 444 -34.94 0.67 -12.01
N ALA A 445 -33.85 0.49 -12.77
CA ALA A 445 -33.57 -0.71 -13.56
C ALA A 445 -33.06 -1.90 -12.72
N GLY A 446 -32.96 -1.74 -11.40
CA GLY A 446 -32.50 -2.77 -10.47
C GLY A 446 -30.99 -2.78 -10.24
N CYS A 447 -30.28 -1.67 -10.50
CA CYS A 447 -28.85 -1.59 -10.17
C CYS A 447 -28.60 -1.72 -8.66
N THR A 448 -27.70 -2.61 -8.29
CA THR A 448 -27.18 -2.79 -6.94
C THR A 448 -25.68 -2.49 -6.89
N GLU A 449 -25.13 -2.42 -5.67
CA GLU A 449 -23.69 -2.22 -5.44
C GLU A 449 -23.11 -0.98 -6.14
N MET A 450 -23.91 0.08 -6.22
CA MET A 450 -23.57 1.28 -6.97
C MET A 450 -22.45 2.07 -6.27
N ILE A 451 -21.26 2.06 -6.86
CA ILE A 451 -20.09 2.84 -6.44
C ILE A 451 -19.91 4.00 -7.40
N TYR A 452 -20.15 5.22 -6.92
CA TYR A 452 -20.02 6.44 -7.70
C TYR A 452 -18.77 7.22 -7.31
N GLY A 453 -17.98 7.56 -8.32
CA GLY A 453 -16.77 8.35 -8.22
C GLY A 453 -15.51 7.52 -8.00
N ALA A 454 -14.43 7.93 -8.67
CA ALA A 454 -13.10 7.35 -8.55
C ALA A 454 -12.05 8.47 -8.45
N PRO A 455 -10.99 8.33 -7.63
CA PRO A 455 -9.90 9.30 -7.56
C PRO A 455 -8.96 9.14 -8.77
N VAL A 456 -9.51 9.35 -9.97
CA VAL A 456 -8.84 9.21 -11.27
C VAL A 456 -9.17 10.44 -12.10
N LEU A 457 -8.14 11.09 -12.66
CA LEU A 457 -8.29 12.27 -13.48
C LEU A 457 -7.58 12.05 -14.82
N PRO A 458 -8.28 11.99 -15.96
CA PRO A 458 -9.72 12.19 -16.16
C PRO A 458 -10.57 10.95 -15.85
N GLY A 459 -11.82 11.15 -15.42
CA GLY A 459 -12.76 10.06 -15.10
C GLY A 459 -13.33 10.06 -13.68
N ALA A 460 -13.26 11.18 -12.96
CA ALA A 460 -13.59 11.23 -11.54
C ALA A 460 -15.02 10.82 -11.20
N MET A 461 -15.97 10.98 -12.12
CA MET A 461 -17.40 10.66 -11.94
C MET A 461 -17.77 9.27 -12.47
N THR A 462 -16.80 8.35 -12.58
CA THR A 462 -17.09 6.97 -13.04
C THR A 462 -18.06 6.28 -12.11
N LEU A 463 -18.98 5.51 -12.68
CA LEU A 463 -19.90 4.65 -11.93
C LEU A 463 -19.56 3.19 -12.18
N LEU A 464 -19.60 2.38 -11.13
CA LEU A 464 -19.60 0.92 -11.21
C LEU A 464 -20.82 0.39 -10.46
N ALA A 465 -21.55 -0.55 -11.06
CA ALA A 465 -22.71 -1.19 -10.45
C ALA A 465 -22.97 -2.56 -11.09
N LYS A 466 -24.03 -3.24 -10.64
CA LYS A 466 -24.48 -4.52 -11.19
C LYS A 466 -25.99 -4.56 -11.34
N ILE A 467 -26.49 -5.32 -12.32
CA ILE A 467 -27.90 -5.74 -12.40
C ILE A 467 -27.89 -7.26 -12.53
N GLY A 468 -28.17 -7.98 -11.43
CA GLY A 468 -27.88 -9.41 -11.36
C GLY A 468 -26.39 -9.67 -11.65
N ASP A 469 -26.10 -10.54 -12.62
CA ASP A 469 -24.72 -10.85 -13.04
C ASP A 469 -24.14 -9.85 -14.07
N VAL A 470 -24.97 -8.93 -14.59
CA VAL A 470 -24.54 -7.96 -15.61
C VAL A 470 -23.82 -6.80 -14.94
N ARG A 471 -22.62 -6.49 -15.45
CA ARG A 471 -21.83 -5.34 -14.99
C ARG A 471 -22.38 -4.05 -15.59
N VAL A 472 -22.39 -2.98 -14.81
CA VAL A 472 -22.75 -1.64 -15.28
C VAL A 472 -21.58 -0.71 -15.05
N MET A 473 -21.19 0.04 -16.07
CA MET A 473 -20.13 1.03 -16.00
C MET A 473 -20.59 2.36 -16.57
N GLY A 474 -20.51 3.41 -15.77
CA GLY A 474 -20.80 4.76 -16.20
C GLY A 474 -19.53 5.51 -16.60
N VAL A 475 -19.50 6.06 -17.81
CA VAL A 475 -18.37 6.80 -18.38
C VAL A 475 -18.69 8.30 -18.40
N PRO A 476 -17.95 9.13 -17.66
CA PRO A 476 -18.17 10.57 -17.64
C PRO A 476 -17.89 11.22 -18.99
N ALA A 477 -18.41 12.43 -19.17
CA ALA A 477 -18.25 13.19 -20.42
C ALA A 477 -16.79 13.48 -20.80
N CYS A 478 -15.85 13.42 -19.86
CA CYS A 478 -14.42 13.51 -20.13
C CYS A 478 -13.93 12.47 -21.15
N GLY A 479 -14.65 11.35 -21.32
CA GLY A 479 -14.37 10.35 -22.35
C GLY A 479 -14.43 10.87 -23.79
N LEU A 480 -15.08 12.02 -24.04
CA LEU A 480 -15.08 12.69 -25.35
C LEU A 480 -13.79 13.44 -25.65
N TYR A 481 -13.13 13.95 -24.61
CA TYR A 481 -12.01 14.90 -24.74
C TYR A 481 -10.65 14.26 -24.46
N HIS A 482 -10.62 13.17 -23.71
CA HIS A 482 -9.38 12.51 -23.31
C HIS A 482 -9.31 11.10 -23.87
N ASN A 483 -8.17 10.80 -24.53
CA ASN A 483 -7.91 9.48 -25.11
C ASN A 483 -7.94 8.37 -24.06
N ILE A 484 -7.40 8.63 -22.86
CA ILE A 484 -7.28 7.67 -21.76
C ILE A 484 -7.94 8.26 -20.51
N THR A 485 -8.83 7.49 -19.88
CA THR A 485 -9.58 7.85 -18.68
C THR A 485 -9.59 6.70 -17.66
N SER A 486 -10.31 6.88 -16.56
CA SER A 486 -10.70 5.80 -15.65
C SER A 486 -11.29 4.57 -16.36
N PHE A 487 -11.96 4.75 -17.51
CA PHE A 487 -12.53 3.65 -18.27
C PHE A 487 -11.46 2.65 -18.70
N ASP A 488 -10.33 3.15 -19.20
CA ASP A 488 -9.22 2.33 -19.69
C ASP A 488 -8.48 1.59 -18.55
N LEU A 489 -8.54 2.12 -17.32
CA LEU A 489 -7.96 1.47 -16.14
C LEU A 489 -8.86 0.38 -15.56
N LEU A 490 -10.18 0.54 -15.66
CA LEU A 490 -11.17 -0.29 -14.96
C LEU A 490 -11.81 -1.33 -15.87
N LEU A 491 -12.03 -1.04 -17.17
CA LEU A 491 -12.62 -2.00 -18.11
C LEU A 491 -11.87 -3.34 -18.13
N PRO A 492 -10.52 -3.39 -18.26
CA PRO A 492 -9.81 -4.66 -18.29
C PRO A 492 -10.00 -5.48 -17.00
N ARG A 493 -10.15 -4.82 -15.85
CA ARG A 493 -10.40 -5.48 -14.56
C ARG A 493 -11.77 -6.15 -14.54
N LEU A 494 -12.80 -5.46 -15.02
CA LEU A 494 -14.15 -6.03 -15.15
C LEU A 494 -14.20 -7.19 -16.14
N LEU A 495 -13.45 -7.10 -17.25
CA LEU A 495 -13.34 -8.18 -18.23
C LEU A 495 -12.54 -9.38 -17.70
N ALA A 496 -11.59 -9.15 -16.79
CA ALA A 496 -10.89 -10.21 -16.06
C ALA A 496 -11.75 -10.85 -14.95
N GLY A 497 -13.00 -10.38 -14.76
CA GLY A 497 -13.90 -10.89 -13.73
C GLY A 497 -13.58 -10.40 -12.31
N LEU A 498 -12.74 -9.36 -12.17
CA LEU A 498 -12.41 -8.79 -10.87
C LEU A 498 -13.58 -7.98 -10.31
N GLU A 499 -13.88 -8.21 -9.03
CA GLU A 499 -14.70 -7.31 -8.24
C GLU A 499 -13.91 -6.06 -7.88
N ILE A 500 -14.52 -4.89 -8.06
CA ILE A 500 -13.88 -3.60 -7.77
C ILE A 500 -14.63 -2.96 -6.62
N THR A 501 -13.97 -2.86 -5.48
CA THR A 501 -14.53 -2.25 -4.25
C THR A 501 -14.23 -0.76 -4.18
N ARG A 502 -14.85 -0.08 -3.20
CA ARG A 502 -14.52 1.33 -2.89
C ARG A 502 -13.06 1.51 -2.47
N GLN A 503 -12.48 0.51 -1.81
CA GLN A 503 -11.07 0.52 -1.40
C GLN A 503 -10.14 0.41 -2.62
N ASP A 504 -10.47 -0.42 -3.60
CA ASP A 504 -9.70 -0.55 -4.84
C ASP A 504 -9.67 0.76 -5.64
N LEU A 505 -10.81 1.43 -5.73
CA LEU A 505 -10.88 2.75 -6.35
C LEU A 505 -10.06 3.77 -5.55
N ALA A 506 -10.18 3.80 -4.23
CA ALA A 506 -9.43 4.72 -3.37
C ALA A 506 -7.90 4.58 -3.56
N ALA A 507 -7.41 3.36 -3.70
CA ALA A 507 -5.99 3.07 -3.91
C ALA A 507 -5.42 3.64 -5.22
N LEU A 508 -6.27 3.91 -6.23
CA LEU A 508 -5.83 4.53 -7.50
C LEU A 508 -5.41 6.00 -7.33
N GLY A 509 -5.81 6.65 -6.23
CA GLY A 509 -5.57 8.09 -6.03
C GLY A 509 -4.08 8.48 -6.04
N HIS A 510 -3.18 7.54 -5.78
CA HIS A 510 -1.75 7.71 -5.97
C HIS A 510 -1.33 7.14 -7.33
N GLY A 511 -1.19 8.01 -8.33
CA GLY A 511 -0.73 7.64 -9.68
C GLY A 511 -1.75 7.82 -10.81
N ALA A 512 -3.03 8.04 -10.49
CA ALA A 512 -4.09 8.21 -11.48
C ALA A 512 -4.37 9.67 -11.88
N PHE A 513 -3.32 10.50 -11.99
CA PHE A 513 -3.40 11.86 -12.53
C PHE A 513 -2.75 11.92 -13.91
N CYS A 514 -3.56 12.04 -14.97
CA CYS A 514 -3.09 12.08 -16.35
C CYS A 514 -2.37 13.40 -16.63
N ARG A 515 -1.25 13.31 -17.35
CA ARG A 515 -0.44 14.47 -17.72
C ARG A 515 -0.82 15.10 -19.06
N GLU A 516 -1.83 14.55 -19.74
CA GLU A 516 -2.33 15.05 -21.03
C GLU A 516 -1.21 15.27 -22.06
N CYS A 517 -0.32 14.28 -22.17
CA CYS A 517 0.83 14.34 -23.07
C CYS A 517 0.39 14.58 -24.52
N LYS A 518 1.14 15.43 -25.25
CA LYS A 518 0.90 15.71 -26.69
C LYS A 518 0.77 14.45 -27.54
N THR A 519 1.63 13.47 -27.29
CA THR A 519 1.51 12.13 -27.85
C THR A 519 1.23 11.17 -26.70
N CYS A 520 0.10 10.47 -26.77
CA CYS A 520 -0.26 9.50 -25.75
C CYS A 520 0.67 8.27 -25.81
N THR A 521 1.31 7.94 -24.70
CA THR A 521 2.20 6.77 -24.57
C THR A 521 1.67 5.75 -23.57
N PHE A 522 0.42 5.88 -23.13
CA PHE A 522 -0.22 4.87 -22.29
C PHE A 522 -0.17 3.49 -22.97
N PRO A 523 0.13 2.39 -22.26
CA PRO A 523 0.33 2.27 -20.80
C PRO A 523 1.78 2.48 -20.34
N LYS A 524 2.71 2.92 -21.19
CA LYS A 524 4.12 3.13 -20.81
C LYS A 524 4.32 4.32 -19.87
N CYS A 525 3.41 5.30 -19.86
CA CYS A 525 3.46 6.44 -18.94
C CYS A 525 3.15 6.05 -17.48
N ALA A 526 3.16 7.03 -16.58
CA ALA A 526 2.91 6.83 -15.14
C ALA A 526 1.41 6.79 -14.76
N PHE A 527 0.49 7.04 -15.71
CA PHE A 527 -0.93 7.11 -15.39
C PHE A 527 -1.48 5.74 -14.95
N GLY A 528 -2.07 5.70 -13.76
CA GLY A 528 -2.59 4.48 -13.14
C GLY A 528 -1.52 3.58 -12.51
N LYS A 529 -0.29 4.08 -12.31
CA LYS A 529 0.85 3.33 -11.74
C LYS A 529 1.26 3.80 -10.36
#